data_AF-A0A1M3HAQ8-F1
#
_entry.id   AF-A0A1M3HAQ8-F1
#
_cell.length_a   1.000
_cell.length_b   1.000
_cell.length_c   1.000
_cell.angle_alpha   90.00
_cell.angle_beta   90.00
_cell.angle_gamma   90.00
#
_symmetry.space_group_name_H-M   'P 1'
#
loop_
_entity.id
_entity.type
_entity.pdbx_description
1 polymer ?
#
loop_
_entity_poly.entity_id
_entity_poly.type
_entity_poly.pdbx_seq_one_letter_code
_entity_poly.pdbx_strand_id
1 'polypeptide(L)'
;MIEFPFNFDRTVLEVFPASIWDNSLIVYHGTSSYYSGQIEKNGFTRGHCPFDPALGRQLVALLRHSEVCSYDPPSGALQMNVAAIIEQYLNNISVGIRLSFSPLSGQAALYATGALKGGQILGQIRSAQQIIARCLDDRGSAKVPIEISAAVSTIEPLFKMADEVMTSPGVVYAVQLPDSLEGIQVDLNIVYSTMDLPATSLVGKVMVPGSETRDSLGASSHHRRISQKLADHKSIRSVLMRREFNNGGF
;
A
#
# COMPACT_ATOMS: atom_id res chain seq x y z
N MET A 1 -1.77 -9.62 20.40
CA MET A 1 -1.47 -10.06 19.02
C MET A 1 -0.42 -11.16 19.07
N ILE A 2 -0.58 -12.23 18.29
CA ILE A 2 0.35 -13.37 18.23
C ILE A 2 1.32 -13.17 17.05
N GLU A 3 2.60 -13.48 17.23
CA GLU A 3 3.57 -13.53 16.13
C GLU A 3 3.73 -14.97 15.65
N PHE A 4 3.63 -15.18 14.33
CA PHE A 4 3.74 -16.48 13.69
C PHE A 4 5.04 -16.56 12.88
N PRO A 5 5.67 -17.75 12.82
CA PRO A 5 6.80 -17.95 11.92
C PRO A 5 6.36 -17.80 10.47
N PHE A 6 7.23 -17.26 9.63
CA PHE A 6 6.98 -17.20 8.20
C PHE A 6 6.99 -18.60 7.60
N ASN A 7 5.86 -18.98 6.99
CA ASN A 7 5.74 -20.20 6.20
C ASN A 7 4.79 -19.93 5.04
N PHE A 8 5.32 -19.75 3.82
CA PHE A 8 4.48 -19.50 2.66
C PHE A 8 4.02 -20.81 2.01
N ASP A 9 2.76 -21.17 2.22
CA ASP A 9 2.12 -22.29 1.54
C ASP A 9 1.74 -21.88 0.13
N ARG A 10 2.49 -22.37 -0.86
CA ARG A 10 2.28 -22.08 -2.29
C ARG A 10 1.01 -22.71 -2.87
N THR A 11 0.44 -23.72 -2.20
CA THR A 11 -0.76 -24.42 -2.65
C THR A 11 -2.00 -23.61 -2.32
N VAL A 12 -2.07 -23.09 -1.09
CA VAL A 12 -3.23 -22.29 -0.63
C VAL A 12 -2.99 -20.78 -0.71
N LEU A 13 -1.75 -20.35 -0.97
CA LEU A 13 -1.31 -18.96 -1.10
C LEU A 13 -1.48 -18.15 0.20
N GLU A 14 -1.11 -18.75 1.34
CA GLU A 14 -1.24 -18.16 2.67
C GLU A 14 0.11 -18.22 3.42
N VAL A 15 0.38 -17.21 4.27
CA VAL A 15 1.53 -17.17 5.21
C VAL A 15 1.14 -17.47 6.65
N PHE A 16 -0.16 -17.52 6.96
CA PHE A 16 -0.69 -17.84 8.29
C PHE A 16 -1.17 -19.30 8.38
N PRO A 17 -1.26 -19.86 9.59
CA PRO A 17 -1.89 -21.17 9.81
C PRO A 17 -3.37 -21.22 9.39
N ALA A 18 -3.84 -22.44 9.05
CA ALA A 18 -5.24 -22.75 8.67
C ALA A 18 -6.30 -22.09 9.56
N SER A 19 -6.13 -22.21 10.88
CA SER A 19 -7.08 -21.71 11.86
C SER A 19 -7.37 -20.20 11.75
N ILE A 20 -6.41 -19.40 11.30
CA ILE A 20 -6.59 -17.95 11.15
C ILE A 20 -7.23 -17.63 9.80
N TRP A 21 -6.82 -18.30 8.73
CA TRP A 21 -7.27 -17.92 7.39
C TRP A 21 -8.62 -18.48 6.99
N ASP A 22 -9.10 -19.54 7.66
CA ASP A 22 -10.47 -20.05 7.52
C ASP A 22 -11.53 -19.12 8.15
N ASN A 23 -11.12 -18.16 9.00
CA ASN A 23 -12.03 -17.17 9.57
C ASN A 23 -12.38 -16.09 8.54
N SER A 24 -13.66 -16.06 8.15
CA SER A 24 -14.21 -15.14 7.14
C SER A 24 -14.08 -13.65 7.46
N LEU A 25 -13.90 -13.29 8.73
CA LEU A 25 -13.78 -11.90 9.15
C LEU A 25 -12.30 -11.46 9.27
N ILE A 26 -11.34 -12.35 8.99
CA ILE A 26 -9.93 -12.00 8.94
C ILE A 26 -9.57 -11.53 7.53
N VAL A 27 -8.99 -10.34 7.46
CA VAL A 27 -8.36 -9.77 6.27
C VAL A 27 -6.90 -9.45 6.56
N TYR A 28 -6.12 -9.19 5.52
CA TYR A 28 -4.67 -9.05 5.64
C TYR A 28 -4.17 -7.71 5.15
N HIS A 29 -3.18 -7.16 5.86
CA HIS A 29 -2.49 -5.94 5.48
C HIS A 29 -0.99 -6.19 5.38
N GLY A 30 -0.43 -5.97 4.19
CA GLY A 30 1.01 -6.06 3.97
C GLY A 30 1.65 -4.67 4.01
N THR A 31 2.72 -4.53 4.77
CA THR A 31 3.46 -3.28 4.88
C THR A 31 4.92 -3.52 5.27
N SER A 32 5.66 -2.46 5.58
CA SER A 32 7.01 -2.52 6.14
C SER A 32 6.96 -2.52 7.67
N SER A 33 7.89 -3.24 8.29
CA SER A 33 8.06 -3.22 9.75
C SER A 33 8.43 -1.85 10.30
N TYR A 34 8.88 -0.93 9.44
CA TYR A 34 9.06 0.48 9.77
C TYR A 34 7.82 1.09 10.45
N TYR A 35 6.61 0.71 10.00
CA TYR A 35 5.35 1.24 10.53
C TYR A 35 4.76 0.41 11.67
N SER A 36 5.38 -0.71 12.03
CA SER A 36 4.82 -1.66 13.01
C SER A 36 4.55 -1.03 14.36
N GLY A 37 5.47 -0.24 14.90
CA GLY A 37 5.28 0.39 16.22
C GLY A 37 4.03 1.28 16.28
N GLN A 38 3.73 2.00 15.20
CA GLN A 38 2.55 2.85 15.13
C GLN A 38 1.27 2.03 14.93
N ILE A 39 1.28 1.06 14.00
CA ILE A 39 0.14 0.21 13.71
C ILE A 39 -0.23 -0.63 14.93
N GLU A 40 0.74 -1.22 15.61
CA GLU A 40 0.50 -2.06 16.79
C GLU A 40 0.01 -1.26 18.00
N LYS A 41 0.37 0.03 18.08
CA LYS A 41 -0.10 0.92 19.13
C LYS A 41 -1.50 1.47 18.87
N ASN A 42 -1.78 1.89 17.64
CA ASN A 42 -2.98 2.70 17.32
C ASN A 42 -4.02 1.93 16.49
N GLY A 43 -3.61 0.85 15.83
CA GLY A 43 -4.38 0.21 14.76
C GLY A 43 -4.20 0.92 13.42
N PHE A 44 -5.20 0.78 12.55
CA PHE A 44 -5.23 1.42 11.24
C PHE A 44 -6.17 2.63 11.23
N THR A 45 -5.61 3.79 10.94
CA THR A 45 -6.36 5.05 10.84
C THR A 45 -6.50 5.47 9.39
N ARG A 46 -7.70 5.84 8.96
CA ARG A 46 -7.97 6.35 7.62
C ARG A 46 -7.28 7.67 7.39
N GLY A 47 -6.88 7.90 6.14
CA GLY A 47 -6.18 9.12 5.75
C GLY A 47 -4.83 9.31 6.45
N HIS A 48 -4.32 8.32 7.18
CA HIS A 48 -2.97 8.39 7.73
C HIS A 48 -1.96 8.45 6.58
N CYS A 49 -1.20 9.55 6.54
CA CYS A 49 -0.14 9.74 5.57
C CYS A 49 1.14 9.08 6.09
N PRO A 50 1.79 8.18 5.32
CA PRO A 50 2.99 7.45 5.76
C PRO A 50 4.25 8.33 5.81
N PHE A 51 4.12 9.61 5.51
CA PHE A 51 5.18 10.62 5.48
C PHE A 51 4.61 12.01 5.75
N ASP A 52 5.49 13.00 5.97
CA ASP A 52 5.08 14.39 6.14
C ASP A 52 4.45 14.95 4.84
N PRO A 53 3.15 15.32 4.84
CA PRO A 53 2.50 15.89 3.67
C PRO A 53 3.17 17.16 3.14
N ALA A 54 3.83 17.96 3.99
CA ALA A 54 4.52 19.17 3.56
C ALA A 54 5.71 18.85 2.64
N LEU A 55 6.52 17.86 3.02
CA LEU A 55 7.60 17.35 2.17
C LEU A 55 7.06 16.76 0.86
N GLY A 56 5.93 16.05 0.92
CA GLY A 56 5.24 15.56 -0.27
C GLY A 56 4.84 16.67 -1.24
N ARG A 57 4.32 17.80 -0.74
CA ARG A 57 3.95 18.96 -1.59
C ARG A 57 5.17 19.63 -2.20
N GLN A 58 6.28 19.72 -1.45
CA GLN A 58 7.54 20.24 -1.98
C GLN A 58 8.12 19.35 -3.08
N LEU A 59 8.02 18.01 -2.92
CA LEU A 59 8.40 17.07 -3.97
C LEU A 59 7.57 17.28 -5.24
N VAL A 60 6.26 17.44 -5.11
CA VAL A 60 5.38 17.75 -6.27
C VAL A 60 5.79 19.04 -6.96
N ALA A 61 6.09 20.10 -6.19
CA ALA A 61 6.56 21.37 -6.74
C ALA A 61 7.88 21.22 -7.51
N LEU A 62 8.82 20.44 -6.97
CA LEU A 62 10.09 20.16 -7.63
C LEU A 62 9.90 19.38 -8.93
N LEU A 63 9.08 18.32 -8.94
CA LEU A 63 8.80 17.55 -10.16
C LEU A 63 8.14 18.40 -11.26
N ARG A 64 7.38 19.44 -10.87
CA ARG A 64 6.75 20.38 -11.80
C ARG A 64 7.63 21.54 -12.24
N HIS A 65 8.81 21.67 -11.66
CA HIS A 65 9.75 22.71 -12.05
C HIS A 65 10.13 22.55 -13.53
N SER A 66 10.26 23.64 -14.27
CA SER A 66 10.55 23.64 -15.73
C SER A 66 11.77 22.80 -16.10
N GLU A 67 12.75 22.77 -15.21
CA GLU A 67 14.01 22.04 -15.37
C GLU A 67 13.89 20.52 -15.14
N VAL A 68 12.86 20.06 -14.41
CA VAL A 68 12.68 18.66 -14.00
C VAL A 68 11.49 18.01 -14.71
N CYS A 69 10.46 18.78 -15.06
CA CYS A 69 9.17 18.25 -15.50
C CYS A 69 9.25 17.41 -16.79
N SER A 70 10.24 17.63 -17.66
CA SER A 70 10.47 16.81 -18.85
C SER A 70 10.88 15.37 -18.54
N TYR A 71 11.40 15.12 -17.33
CA TYR A 71 11.81 13.79 -16.86
C TYR A 71 10.67 13.01 -16.20
N ASP A 72 9.52 13.64 -15.95
CA ASP A 72 8.31 13.02 -15.40
C ASP A 72 7.17 12.98 -16.45
N PRO A 73 7.33 12.23 -17.56
CA PRO A 73 6.29 12.14 -18.57
C PRO A 73 5.09 11.33 -18.04
N PRO A 74 3.86 11.65 -18.50
CA PRO A 74 2.69 10.83 -18.23
C PRO A 74 2.90 9.37 -18.64
N SER A 75 2.44 8.43 -17.81
CA SER A 75 2.57 7.01 -18.09
C SER A 75 1.38 6.18 -17.57
N GLY A 76 1.28 4.94 -18.06
CA GLY A 76 0.24 4.00 -17.64
C GLY A 76 -1.16 4.29 -18.20
N ALA A 77 -2.14 3.51 -17.74
CA ALA A 77 -3.51 3.56 -18.25
C ALA A 77 -4.22 4.89 -17.95
N LEU A 78 -3.88 5.53 -16.84
CA LEU A 78 -4.48 6.80 -16.41
C LEU A 78 -3.81 8.03 -17.08
N GLN A 79 -2.73 7.84 -17.84
CA GLN A 79 -1.97 8.93 -18.47
C GLN A 79 -1.61 10.03 -17.46
N MET A 80 -1.22 9.64 -16.24
CA MET A 80 -0.77 10.53 -15.18
C MET A 80 0.74 10.42 -15.01
N ASN A 81 1.38 11.51 -14.65
CA ASN A 81 2.78 11.51 -14.24
C ASN A 81 2.92 11.36 -12.71
N VAL A 82 4.13 11.12 -12.23
CA VAL A 82 4.39 10.85 -10.81
C VAL A 82 3.96 12.02 -9.94
N ALA A 83 4.24 13.25 -10.37
CA ALA A 83 3.81 14.47 -9.66
C ALA A 83 2.29 14.52 -9.47
N ALA A 84 1.51 14.22 -10.52
CA ALA A 84 0.05 14.24 -10.47
C ALA A 84 -0.50 13.14 -9.56
N ILE A 85 0.10 11.95 -9.55
CA ILE A 85 -0.31 10.84 -8.66
C ILE A 85 -0.06 11.23 -7.19
N ILE A 86 1.11 11.79 -6.88
CA ILE A 86 1.44 12.23 -5.52
C ILE A 86 0.52 13.36 -5.07
N GLU A 87 0.27 14.35 -5.93
CA GLU A 87 -0.65 15.43 -5.62
C GLU A 87 -2.08 14.92 -5.36
N GLN A 88 -2.59 14.03 -6.21
CA GLN A 88 -3.91 13.45 -6.03
C GLN A 88 -4.01 12.72 -4.69
N TYR A 89 -2.99 11.96 -4.30
CA TYR A 89 -2.94 11.34 -2.99
C TYR A 89 -2.99 12.37 -1.85
N LEU A 90 -2.15 13.41 -1.90
CA LEU A 90 -2.08 14.47 -0.89
C LEU A 90 -3.36 15.31 -0.77
N ASN A 91 -4.14 15.41 -1.85
CA ASN A 91 -5.44 16.08 -1.83
C ASN A 91 -6.54 15.15 -1.28
N ASN A 92 -6.37 13.84 -1.43
CA ASN A 92 -7.37 12.87 -0.98
C ASN A 92 -7.18 12.39 0.46
N ILE A 93 -5.99 12.53 1.06
CA ILE A 93 -5.77 12.13 2.47
C ILE A 93 -6.73 12.85 3.43
N SER A 94 -7.03 14.13 3.19
CA SER A 94 -7.90 14.95 4.04
C SER A 94 -9.38 14.56 3.99
N VAL A 95 -9.82 13.94 2.90
CA VAL A 95 -11.19 13.40 2.77
C VAL A 95 -11.32 11.97 3.31
N GLY A 96 -10.23 11.41 3.87
CA GLY A 96 -10.22 10.10 4.52
C GLY A 96 -10.15 8.94 3.53
N ILE A 97 -8.99 8.76 2.89
CA ILE A 97 -8.72 7.60 2.02
C ILE A 97 -9.06 6.31 2.77
N ARG A 98 -9.84 5.45 2.10
CA ARG A 98 -10.26 4.14 2.60
C ARG A 98 -9.02 3.28 2.92
N LEU A 99 -9.08 2.54 4.02
CA LEU A 99 -8.11 1.48 4.28
C LEU A 99 -8.32 0.35 3.28
N SER A 100 -7.24 -0.30 2.88
CA SER A 100 -7.27 -1.40 1.91
C SER A 100 -6.61 -2.64 2.50
N PHE A 101 -7.29 -3.77 2.35
CA PHE A 101 -6.87 -5.08 2.85
C PHE A 101 -7.01 -6.12 1.75
N SER A 102 -6.16 -7.15 1.82
CA SER A 102 -6.23 -8.32 0.96
C SER A 102 -7.04 -9.43 1.64
N PRO A 103 -7.92 -10.13 0.92
CA PRO A 103 -8.55 -11.35 1.42
C PRO A 103 -7.59 -12.53 1.64
N LEU A 104 -6.44 -12.53 0.95
CA LEU A 104 -5.39 -13.56 1.07
C LEU A 104 -4.11 -12.97 1.64
N SER A 105 -3.48 -13.67 2.57
CA SER A 105 -2.24 -13.22 3.19
C SER A 105 -1.03 -13.33 2.27
N GLY A 106 -1.03 -14.28 1.32
CA GLY A 106 -0.02 -14.33 0.26
C GLY A 106 -0.07 -13.12 -0.67
N GLN A 107 -1.25 -12.56 -0.94
CA GLN A 107 -1.36 -11.29 -1.68
C GLN A 107 -0.86 -10.13 -0.83
N ALA A 108 -1.18 -10.12 0.47
CA ALA A 108 -0.62 -9.12 1.38
C ALA A 108 0.92 -9.17 1.43
N ALA A 109 1.53 -10.35 1.33
CA ALA A 109 2.99 -10.47 1.26
C ALA A 109 3.62 -9.74 0.06
N LEU A 110 2.90 -9.57 -1.06
CA LEU A 110 3.34 -8.75 -2.20
C LEU A 110 3.41 -7.26 -1.84
N TYR A 111 2.50 -6.78 -0.98
CA TYR A 111 2.53 -5.39 -0.48
C TYR A 111 3.51 -5.22 0.69
N ALA A 112 3.93 -6.31 1.33
CA ALA A 112 4.98 -6.31 2.35
C ALA A 112 6.39 -6.31 1.75
N THR A 113 6.52 -6.37 0.43
CA THR A 113 7.80 -6.58 -0.26
C THR A 113 7.89 -5.82 -1.58
N GLY A 114 9.09 -5.76 -2.18
CA GLY A 114 9.31 -5.13 -3.48
C GLY A 114 8.90 -3.65 -3.56
N ALA A 115 8.59 -3.20 -4.78
CA ALA A 115 8.31 -1.79 -5.08
C ALA A 115 7.00 -1.25 -4.45
N LEU A 116 6.13 -2.12 -3.94
CA LEU A 116 4.88 -1.73 -3.26
C LEU A 116 5.02 -1.73 -1.74
N LYS A 117 6.19 -2.09 -1.20
CA LYS A 117 6.46 -2.12 0.24
C LYS A 117 6.14 -0.76 0.88
N GLY A 118 5.32 -0.82 1.92
CA GLY A 118 4.85 0.35 2.68
C GLY A 118 3.72 1.14 1.99
N GLY A 119 3.21 0.67 0.86
CA GLY A 119 2.08 1.25 0.13
C GLY A 119 2.46 1.81 -1.25
N GLN A 120 1.45 1.94 -2.10
CA GLN A 120 1.61 2.38 -3.50
C GLN A 120 2.24 3.77 -3.61
N ILE A 121 1.86 4.69 -2.73
CA ILE A 121 2.37 6.07 -2.76
C ILE A 121 3.88 6.13 -2.51
N LEU A 122 4.43 5.29 -1.63
CA LEU A 122 5.89 5.23 -1.42
C LEU A 122 6.63 4.68 -2.65
N GLY A 123 5.97 3.82 -3.44
CA GLY A 123 6.46 3.45 -4.77
C GLY A 123 6.66 4.66 -5.67
N GLN A 124 5.70 5.60 -5.65
CA GLN A 124 5.77 6.85 -6.42
C GLN A 124 6.85 7.81 -5.88
N ILE A 125 7.03 7.89 -4.56
CA ILE A 125 8.13 8.67 -3.96
C ILE A 125 9.50 8.17 -4.47
N ARG A 126 9.70 6.85 -4.54
CA ARG A 126 10.93 6.25 -5.08
C ARG A 126 11.09 6.51 -6.58
N SER A 127 10.01 6.43 -7.35
CA SER A 127 10.03 6.81 -8.77
C SER A 127 10.43 8.28 -8.94
N ALA A 128 9.91 9.18 -8.09
CA ALA A 128 10.29 10.59 -8.10
C ALA A 128 11.77 10.80 -7.78
N GLN A 129 12.32 10.05 -6.82
CA GLN A 129 13.75 10.07 -6.49
C GLN A 129 14.61 9.69 -7.71
N GLN A 130 14.21 8.66 -8.46
CA GLN A 130 14.90 8.23 -9.68
C GLN A 130 14.82 9.27 -10.80
N ILE A 131 13.66 9.92 -10.97
CA ILE A 131 13.45 11.02 -11.93
C ILE A 131 14.38 12.19 -11.62
N ILE A 132 14.45 12.60 -10.36
CA ILE A 132 15.30 13.70 -9.92
C ILE A 132 16.77 13.34 -10.08
N ALA A 133 17.19 12.14 -9.66
CA ALA A 133 18.55 11.67 -9.84
C ALA A 133 18.98 11.72 -11.32
N ARG A 134 18.14 11.20 -12.22
CA ARG A 134 18.39 11.27 -13.67
C ARG A 134 18.53 12.71 -14.19
N CYS A 135 17.66 13.61 -13.74
CA CYS A 135 17.73 15.02 -14.12
C CYS A 135 19.06 15.67 -13.67
N LEU A 136 19.56 15.32 -12.49
CA LEU A 136 20.82 15.85 -11.96
C LEU A 136 22.03 15.24 -12.71
N ASP A 137 21.99 13.94 -12.99
CA ASP A 137 23.05 13.22 -13.70
C ASP A 137 23.21 13.74 -15.14
N ASP A 138 22.10 13.88 -15.89
CA ASP A 138 22.11 14.32 -17.30
C ASP A 138 22.63 15.76 -17.46
N ARG A 139 22.51 16.62 -16.43
CA ARG A 139 23.00 18.00 -16.45
C ARG A 139 24.46 18.13 -16.05
N GLY A 140 24.97 17.22 -15.22
CA GLY A 140 26.22 17.37 -14.48
C GLY A 140 26.09 18.40 -13.35
N SER A 141 26.73 18.13 -12.21
CA SER A 141 26.57 18.90 -10.95
C SER A 141 26.82 20.41 -11.08
N ALA A 142 27.69 20.85 -12.00
CA ALA A 142 28.01 22.26 -12.23
C ALA A 142 26.89 23.07 -12.94
N LYS A 143 25.88 22.41 -13.52
CA LYS A 143 24.79 23.05 -14.27
C LYS A 143 23.44 22.97 -13.56
N VAL A 144 23.38 22.40 -12.37
CA VAL A 144 22.14 22.31 -11.58
C VAL A 144 21.88 23.68 -10.95
N PRO A 145 20.73 24.31 -11.20
CA PRO A 145 20.38 25.57 -10.54
C PRO A 145 20.39 25.43 -9.01
N ILE A 146 20.87 26.46 -8.31
CA ILE A 146 20.98 26.43 -6.85
C ILE A 146 19.62 26.17 -6.16
N GLU A 147 18.54 26.67 -6.77
CA GLU A 147 17.16 26.48 -6.33
C GLU A 147 16.73 25.01 -6.36
N ILE A 148 17.16 24.26 -7.38
CA ILE A 148 16.92 22.81 -7.50
C ILE A 148 17.70 22.06 -6.43
N SER A 149 18.97 22.41 -6.24
CA SER A 149 19.81 21.80 -5.20
C SER A 149 19.22 22.00 -3.81
N ALA A 150 18.79 23.23 -3.48
CA ALA A 150 18.15 23.55 -2.21
C ALA A 150 16.81 22.82 -2.03
N ALA A 151 16.00 22.72 -3.09
CA ALA A 151 14.76 21.96 -3.07
C ALA A 151 15.01 20.48 -2.78
N VAL A 152 16.03 19.87 -3.41
CA VAL A 152 16.43 18.47 -3.17
C VAL A 152 16.85 18.25 -1.72
N SER A 153 17.68 19.13 -1.14
CA SER A 153 18.06 19.03 0.28
C SER A 153 16.85 19.11 1.21
N THR A 154 15.82 19.89 0.85
CA THR A 154 14.61 20.01 1.67
C THR A 154 13.80 18.71 1.70
N ILE A 155 13.75 17.97 0.58
CA ILE A 155 12.99 16.71 0.45
C ILE A 155 13.82 15.45 0.75
N GLU A 156 15.13 15.58 1.00
CA GLU A 156 16.01 14.45 1.33
C GLU A 156 15.49 13.56 2.49
N PRO A 157 14.91 14.11 3.59
CA PRO A 157 14.34 13.27 4.64
C PRO A 157 13.23 12.33 4.15
N LEU A 158 12.46 12.76 3.15
CA LEU A 158 11.38 11.95 2.55
C LEU A 158 11.97 10.76 1.77
N PHE A 159 13.04 10.97 1.02
CA PHE A 159 13.73 9.90 0.30
C PHE A 159 14.40 8.92 1.25
N LYS A 160 15.10 9.43 2.27
CA LYS A 160 15.72 8.59 3.30
C LYS A 160 14.68 7.68 3.99
N MET A 161 13.52 8.23 4.36
CA MET A 161 12.44 7.43 4.93
C MET A 161 11.94 6.36 3.95
N ALA A 162 11.76 6.70 2.67
CA ALA A 162 11.33 5.72 1.67
C ALA A 162 12.33 4.56 1.49
N ASP A 163 13.64 4.84 1.64
CA ASP A 163 14.71 3.85 1.62
C ASP A 163 14.72 3.00 2.91
N GLU A 164 14.54 3.60 4.08
CA GLU A 164 14.40 2.88 5.36
C GLU A 164 13.20 1.93 5.34
N VAL A 165 12.06 2.37 4.80
CA VAL A 165 10.87 1.51 4.60
C VAL A 165 11.20 0.34 3.68
N MET A 166 11.92 0.59 2.59
CA MET A 166 12.25 -0.41 1.58
C MET A 166 13.21 -1.48 2.12
N THR A 167 14.20 -1.06 2.91
CA THR A 167 15.25 -1.92 3.50
C THR A 167 14.78 -2.66 4.75
N SER A 168 13.76 -2.13 5.44
CA SER A 168 13.13 -2.82 6.57
C SER A 168 12.46 -4.14 6.16
N PRO A 169 12.40 -5.13 7.07
CA PRO A 169 11.62 -6.34 6.87
C PRO A 169 10.17 -6.07 6.46
N GLY A 170 9.60 -6.97 5.66
CA GLY A 170 8.17 -6.94 5.39
C GLY A 170 7.39 -7.44 6.61
N VAL A 171 6.13 -7.03 6.73
CA VAL A 171 5.20 -7.57 7.71
C VAL A 171 3.83 -7.76 7.08
N VAL A 172 3.18 -8.87 7.39
CA VAL A 172 1.77 -9.09 7.10
C VAL A 172 1.01 -9.18 8.42
N TYR A 173 0.00 -8.34 8.57
CA TYR A 173 -0.94 -8.38 9.68
C TYR A 173 -2.20 -9.16 9.29
N ALA A 174 -2.67 -10.02 10.20
CA ALA A 174 -4.01 -10.56 10.20
C ALA A 174 -4.91 -9.66 11.04
N VAL A 175 -6.00 -9.18 10.44
CA VAL A 175 -6.86 -8.12 10.97
C VAL A 175 -8.29 -8.62 11.04
N GLN A 176 -8.85 -8.63 12.24
CA GLN A 176 -10.24 -8.99 12.51
C GLN A 176 -11.15 -7.81 12.20
N LEU A 177 -12.04 -8.00 11.22
CA LEU A 177 -13.11 -7.06 10.94
C LEU A 177 -14.13 -7.06 12.09
N PRO A 178 -14.82 -5.92 12.31
CA PRO A 178 -15.92 -5.84 13.28
C PRO A 178 -17.08 -6.76 12.90
N ASP A 179 -17.87 -7.17 13.89
CA ASP A 179 -19.06 -8.00 13.68
C ASP A 179 -20.12 -7.28 12.81
N SER A 180 -20.24 -5.96 13.00
CA SER A 180 -21.00 -5.09 12.09
C SER A 180 -20.13 -4.71 10.90
N LEU A 181 -20.55 -5.09 9.69
CA LEU A 181 -19.85 -4.78 8.44
C LEU A 181 -20.24 -3.44 7.82
N GLU A 182 -20.90 -2.56 8.58
CA GLU A 182 -21.14 -1.19 8.13
C GLU A 182 -19.81 -0.50 7.78
N GLY A 183 -19.74 0.20 6.65
CA GLY A 183 -18.49 0.83 6.19
C GLY A 183 -17.44 -0.12 5.61
N ILE A 184 -17.69 -1.44 5.57
CA ILE A 184 -16.85 -2.41 4.86
C ILE A 184 -17.39 -2.58 3.43
N GLN A 185 -16.51 -2.48 2.45
CA GLN A 185 -16.82 -2.65 1.03
C GLN A 185 -15.83 -3.62 0.41
N VAL A 186 -16.25 -4.32 -0.65
CA VAL A 186 -15.34 -5.17 -1.43
C VAL A 186 -15.46 -4.77 -2.88
N ASP A 187 -14.33 -4.52 -3.52
CA ASP A 187 -14.25 -4.16 -4.93
C ASP A 187 -12.93 -4.68 -5.51
N LEU A 188 -12.98 -5.22 -6.73
CA LEU A 188 -11.83 -5.82 -7.43
C LEU A 188 -10.95 -6.71 -6.55
N ASN A 189 -11.56 -7.59 -5.74
CA ASN A 189 -10.86 -8.50 -4.81
C ASN A 189 -10.08 -7.80 -3.67
N ILE A 190 -10.37 -6.54 -3.39
CA ILE A 190 -9.81 -5.76 -2.29
C ILE A 190 -10.92 -5.47 -1.28
N VAL A 191 -10.63 -5.64 0.00
CA VAL A 191 -11.53 -5.24 1.09
C VAL A 191 -11.17 -3.83 1.53
N TYR A 192 -12.13 -2.93 1.45
CA TYR A 192 -11.99 -1.55 1.88
C TYR A 192 -12.73 -1.32 3.19
N SER A 193 -12.12 -0.53 4.08
CA SER A 193 -12.79 0.01 5.25
C SER A 193 -12.91 1.52 5.16
N THR A 194 -14.12 2.04 5.33
CA THR A 194 -14.41 3.47 5.56
C THR A 194 -14.40 3.84 7.03
N MET A 195 -13.97 2.94 7.91
CA MET A 195 -13.77 3.19 9.34
C MET A 195 -12.32 2.89 9.75
N ASP A 196 -11.90 3.51 10.85
CA ASP A 196 -10.65 3.14 11.52
C ASP A 196 -10.79 1.76 12.16
N LEU A 197 -9.70 1.00 12.22
CA LEU A 197 -9.65 -0.28 12.91
C LEU A 197 -8.71 -0.17 14.12
N PRO A 198 -9.18 -0.41 15.35
CA PRO A 198 -8.37 -0.22 16.55
C PRO A 198 -7.27 -1.28 16.65
N ALA A 199 -6.23 -1.03 17.45
CA ALA A 199 -5.14 -2.00 17.66
C ALA A 199 -5.64 -3.38 18.13
N THR A 200 -6.79 -3.46 18.82
CA THR A 200 -7.42 -4.71 19.25
C THR A 200 -7.91 -5.58 18.09
N SER A 201 -8.05 -5.04 16.87
CA SER A 201 -8.35 -5.84 15.68
C SER A 201 -7.16 -6.65 15.17
N LEU A 202 -5.94 -6.38 15.64
CA LEU A 202 -4.73 -7.09 15.20
C LEU A 202 -4.64 -8.43 15.92
N VAL A 203 -4.96 -9.52 15.22
CA VAL A 203 -4.97 -10.86 15.80
C VAL A 203 -3.65 -11.58 15.61
N GLY A 204 -2.93 -11.30 14.52
CA GLY A 204 -1.65 -11.93 14.24
C GLY A 204 -0.72 -11.09 13.36
N LYS A 205 0.58 -11.38 13.43
CA LYS A 205 1.57 -10.87 12.49
C LYS A 205 2.54 -11.95 12.04
N VAL A 206 3.04 -11.80 10.81
CA VAL A 206 4.13 -12.59 10.23
C VAL A 206 5.16 -11.63 9.66
N MET A 207 6.43 -11.82 10.03
CA MET A 207 7.55 -11.10 9.43
C MET A 207 7.93 -11.76 8.10
N VAL A 208 7.98 -10.98 7.01
CA VAL A 208 8.31 -11.49 5.67
C VAL A 208 9.77 -11.19 5.34
N PRO A 209 10.59 -12.22 5.02
CA PRO A 209 11.97 -12.03 4.59
C PRO A 209 12.04 -11.18 3.31
N GLY A 210 13.01 -10.25 3.24
CA GLY A 210 13.11 -9.28 2.14
C GLY A 210 13.45 -9.88 0.76
N SER A 211 13.93 -11.13 0.70
CA SER A 211 14.47 -11.77 -0.52
C SER A 211 13.50 -12.71 -1.26
N GLU A 212 12.31 -13.01 -0.72
CA GLU A 212 11.53 -14.20 -1.15
C GLU A 212 10.49 -13.97 -2.26
N THR A 213 10.18 -12.74 -2.65
CA THR A 213 8.77 -12.42 -3.00
C THR A 213 8.47 -11.97 -4.43
N ARG A 214 9.45 -11.83 -5.33
CA ARG A 214 9.14 -11.44 -6.72
C ARG A 214 8.91 -12.59 -7.69
N ASP A 215 9.70 -13.66 -7.60
CA ASP A 215 9.75 -14.66 -8.67
C ASP A 215 8.81 -15.86 -8.47
N SER A 216 8.08 -15.95 -7.35
CA SER A 216 7.39 -17.18 -6.95
C SER A 216 5.86 -17.08 -6.82
N LEU A 217 5.26 -15.90 -7.03
CA LEU A 217 3.84 -15.63 -6.76
C LEU A 217 3.08 -15.37 -8.08
N GLY A 218 2.65 -16.44 -8.76
CA GLY A 218 1.95 -16.33 -10.04
C GLY A 218 0.61 -15.58 -9.92
N ALA A 219 0.47 -14.44 -10.60
CA ALA A 219 -0.72 -13.56 -10.51
C ALA A 219 -2.07 -14.26 -10.84
N SER A 220 -2.05 -15.31 -11.66
CA SER A 220 -3.24 -16.04 -12.10
C SER A 220 -3.78 -17.04 -11.07
N SER A 221 -2.95 -17.58 -10.17
CA SER A 221 -3.41 -18.47 -9.09
C SER A 221 -4.09 -17.70 -7.95
N HIS A 222 -3.62 -16.47 -7.69
CA HIS A 222 -4.21 -15.59 -6.67
C HIS A 222 -5.66 -15.19 -7.01
N HIS A 223 -5.94 -14.76 -8.24
CA HIS A 223 -7.29 -14.29 -8.60
C HIS A 223 -8.36 -15.37 -8.38
N ARG A 224 -8.13 -16.60 -8.86
CA ARG A 224 -9.05 -17.73 -8.68
C ARG A 224 -9.29 -18.05 -7.20
N ARG A 225 -8.24 -18.04 -6.39
CA ARG A 225 -8.32 -18.37 -4.97
C ARG A 225 -9.01 -17.27 -4.15
N ILE A 226 -8.78 -16.01 -4.49
CA ILE A 226 -9.52 -14.89 -3.87
C ILE A 226 -11.00 -15.01 -4.21
N SER A 227 -11.35 -15.25 -5.48
CA SER A 227 -12.74 -15.43 -5.88
C SER A 227 -13.41 -16.61 -5.17
N GLN A 228 -12.70 -17.73 -4.96
CA GLN A 228 -13.20 -18.85 -4.13
C GLN A 228 -13.44 -18.42 -2.68
N LYS A 229 -12.47 -17.78 -2.03
CA LYS A 229 -12.60 -17.27 -0.65
C LYS A 229 -13.67 -16.18 -0.52
N LEU A 230 -13.97 -15.43 -1.56
CA LEU A 230 -15.09 -14.49 -1.53
C LEU A 230 -16.44 -15.18 -1.83
N ALA A 231 -16.45 -16.25 -2.63
CA ALA A 231 -17.66 -16.99 -3.02
C ALA A 231 -18.17 -17.95 -1.93
N ASP A 232 -17.26 -18.62 -1.22
CA ASP A 232 -17.55 -19.59 -0.15
C ASP A 232 -18.06 -18.91 1.12
N HIS A 233 -17.80 -17.60 1.28
CA HIS A 233 -18.06 -16.86 2.50
C HIS A 233 -19.29 -15.95 2.36
N LYS A 234 -20.47 -16.52 2.65
CA LYS A 234 -21.80 -15.89 2.55
C LYS A 234 -21.93 -14.51 3.25
N SER A 235 -21.13 -14.24 4.29
CA SER A 235 -21.15 -12.97 5.06
C SER A 235 -20.54 -11.81 4.27
N ILE A 236 -19.32 -11.94 3.76
CA ILE A 236 -18.69 -10.95 2.85
C ILE A 236 -19.44 -10.90 1.52
N ARG A 237 -19.91 -12.05 1.04
CA ARG A 237 -20.75 -12.12 -0.17
C ARG A 237 -22.08 -11.39 0.00
N SER A 238 -22.68 -11.32 1.18
CA SER A 238 -23.91 -10.55 1.39
C SER A 238 -23.68 -9.04 1.29
N VAL A 239 -22.48 -8.56 1.62
CA VAL A 239 -22.03 -7.18 1.35
C VAL A 239 -21.80 -6.96 -0.16
N LEU A 240 -21.23 -7.94 -0.87
CA LEU A 240 -21.07 -7.92 -2.33
C LEU A 240 -22.41 -7.93 -3.09
N MET A 241 -23.35 -8.80 -2.70
CA MET A 241 -24.65 -8.98 -3.35
C MET A 241 -25.60 -7.79 -3.16
N ARG A 242 -25.46 -6.99 -2.10
CA ARG A 242 -26.28 -5.77 -1.89
C ARG A 242 -26.03 -4.69 -2.96
N ARG A 243 -24.94 -4.74 -3.72
CA ARG A 243 -24.67 -3.79 -4.82
C ARG A 243 -25.16 -4.28 -6.19
N GLU A 244 -25.16 -5.58 -6.46
CA GLU A 244 -25.73 -6.10 -7.72
C GLU A 244 -27.25 -5.86 -7.80
N PHE A 245 -27.95 -5.79 -6.66
CA PHE A 245 -29.37 -5.43 -6.61
C PHE A 245 -29.68 -3.93 -6.54
N ASN A 246 -28.71 -3.08 -6.18
CA ASN A 246 -28.91 -1.62 -6.12
C ASN A 246 -28.43 -0.85 -7.36
N ASN A 247 -27.67 -1.50 -8.26
CA ASN A 247 -27.33 -0.93 -9.58
C ASN A 247 -28.28 -1.41 -10.71
N GLY A 248 -29.41 -2.03 -10.35
CA GLY A 248 -30.45 -2.49 -11.28
C GLY A 248 -31.72 -1.63 -11.28
N GLY A 249 -31.63 -0.35 -10.95
CA GLY A 249 -32.79 0.55 -10.85
C GLY A 249 -32.53 1.91 -11.48
N PHE A 250 -32.83 1.98 -12.78
CA PHE A 250 -33.04 3.15 -13.66
C PHE A 250 -31.91 4.18 -13.82
#